data_AF-A0A843TAR0-F1
#
_entry.id   AF-A0A843TAR0-F1
#
_cell.length_a   1.000
_cell.length_b   1.000
_cell.length_c   1.000
_cell.angle_alpha   90.00
_cell.angle_beta   90.00
_cell.angle_gamma   90.00
#
_symmetry.space_group_name_H-M   'P 1'
#
loop_
_entity.id
_entity.type
_entity.pdbx_description
1 polymer ?
#
loop_
_entity_poly.entity_id
_entity_poly.type
_entity_poly.pdbx_seq_one_letter_code
_entity_poly.pdbx_strand_id
1 'polypeptide(L)'
;LNALSNVDLLVIDDFLTVGIDHDAAADLFAVLANRDHRLPTMIASQTGPAHWVAELPDRVAADSIVNRLANRARTINLGDLDMRKLRHDQTRTSETYWE
;
A
#
# COMPACT_ATOMS: atom_id res chain seq x y z
N LEU A 1 -8.94 1.48 -15.87
CA LEU A 1 -8.09 0.41 -15.29
C LEU A 1 -6.93 -0.03 -16.21
N ASN A 2 -7.14 -0.20 -17.53
CA ASN A 2 -6.10 -0.71 -18.44
C ASN A 2 -4.77 0.07 -18.43
N ALA A 3 -4.79 1.38 -18.20
CA ALA A 3 -3.56 2.17 -18.07
C ALA A 3 -2.72 1.77 -16.85
N LEU A 4 -3.35 1.65 -15.67
CA LEU A 4 -2.68 1.28 -14.41
C LEU A 4 -2.13 -0.16 -14.45
N SER A 5 -2.73 -1.02 -15.25
CA SER A 5 -2.22 -2.38 -15.45
C SER A 5 -0.88 -2.40 -16.21
N ASN A 6 -0.54 -1.36 -16.96
CA ASN A 6 0.61 -1.36 -17.88
C ASN A 6 1.75 -0.40 -17.51
N VAL A 7 1.63 0.35 -16.41
CA VAL A 7 2.73 1.18 -15.92
C VAL A 7 3.89 0.32 -15.40
N ASP A 8 5.12 0.75 -15.64
CA ASP A 8 6.34 0.03 -15.26
C ASP A 8 6.40 -0.24 -13.75
N LEU A 9 5.94 0.70 -12.93
CA LEU A 9 5.78 0.54 -11.49
C LEU A 9 4.44 1.11 -11.04
N LEU A 10 3.66 0.30 -10.35
CA LEU A 10 2.45 0.75 -9.66
C LEU A 10 2.76 0.88 -8.17
N VAL A 11 2.54 2.07 -7.62
CA VAL A 11 2.65 2.33 -6.18
C VAL A 11 1.25 2.54 -5.63
N ILE A 12 0.90 1.80 -4.58
CA ILE A 12 -0.35 1.96 -3.83
C ILE A 12 0.02 2.37 -2.41
N ASP A 13 -0.33 3.61 -2.08
CA ASP A 13 -0.03 4.23 -0.78
C ASP A 13 -1.23 4.09 0.18
N ASP A 14 -0.96 4.18 1.49
CA ASP A 14 -1.95 4.06 2.58
C ASP A 14 -2.88 2.83 2.48
N PHE A 15 -2.36 1.72 1.94
CA PHE A 15 -3.16 0.57 1.52
C PHE A 15 -3.96 -0.06 2.66
N LEU A 16 -5.28 -0.12 2.48
CA LEU A 16 -6.24 -0.73 3.40
C LEU A 16 -6.02 -0.32 4.87
N THR A 17 -5.74 0.98 5.06
CA THR A 17 -5.86 1.62 6.38
C THR A 17 -7.33 1.81 6.76
N VAL A 18 -8.20 1.95 5.75
CA VAL A 18 -9.66 1.91 5.85
C VAL A 18 -10.15 0.92 4.79
N GLY A 19 -11.13 0.10 5.14
CA GLY A 19 -11.77 -0.82 4.19
C GLY A 19 -12.34 -0.14 2.95
N ILE A 20 -12.51 -0.93 1.90
CA ILE A 20 -13.04 -0.50 0.60
C ILE A 20 -14.32 -1.26 0.27
N ASP A 21 -15.13 -0.71 -0.63
CA ASP A 21 -16.34 -1.39 -1.10
C ASP A 21 -16.05 -2.48 -2.14
N HIS A 22 -17.10 -3.19 -2.55
CA HIS A 22 -17.01 -4.31 -3.48
C HIS A 22 -16.50 -3.90 -4.86
N ASP A 23 -16.91 -2.72 -5.35
CA ASP A 23 -16.53 -2.23 -6.68
C ASP A 23 -15.03 -1.87 -6.70
N ALA A 24 -14.56 -1.16 -5.67
CA ALA A 24 -13.14 -0.86 -5.49
C ALA A 24 -12.29 -2.13 -5.32
N ALA A 25 -12.79 -3.13 -4.59
CA ALA A 25 -12.10 -4.41 -4.45
C ALA A 25 -12.01 -5.17 -5.79
N ALA A 26 -13.07 -5.15 -6.60
CA ALA A 26 -13.08 -5.75 -7.93
C ALA A 26 -12.10 -5.04 -8.89
N ASP A 27 -12.06 -3.72 -8.86
CA ASP A 27 -11.12 -2.91 -9.63
C ASP A 27 -9.67 -3.19 -9.25
N LEU A 28 -9.38 -3.25 -7.94
CA LEU A 28 -8.08 -3.60 -7.39
C LEU A 28 -7.66 -5.00 -7.84
N PHE A 29 -8.58 -5.99 -7.72
CA PHE A 29 -8.33 -7.34 -8.18
C PHE A 29 -7.99 -7.37 -9.68
N ALA A 30 -8.76 -6.68 -10.52
CA ALA A 30 -8.53 -6.66 -11.97
C ALA A 30 -7.15 -6.08 -12.32
N VAL A 31 -6.75 -4.98 -11.68
CA VAL A 31 -5.43 -4.37 -11.89
C VAL A 31 -4.32 -5.33 -11.44
N LEU A 32 -4.42 -5.89 -10.24
CA LEU A 32 -3.39 -6.79 -9.72
C LEU A 32 -3.30 -8.09 -10.52
N ALA A 33 -4.42 -8.65 -10.96
CA ALA A 33 -4.45 -9.84 -11.82
C ALA A 33 -3.73 -9.61 -13.15
N ASN A 34 -3.94 -8.44 -13.79
CA ASN A 34 -3.25 -8.09 -15.04
C ASN A 34 -1.76 -7.78 -14.88
N ARG A 35 -1.33 -7.51 -13.63
CA ARG A 35 0.07 -7.21 -13.29
C ARG A 35 0.82 -8.44 -12.77
N ASP A 36 0.09 -9.47 -12.36
CA ASP A 36 0.66 -10.65 -11.72
C ASP A 36 1.74 -11.28 -12.61
N HIS A 37 2.90 -11.54 -11.99
CA HIS A 37 4.11 -12.04 -12.64
C HIS A 37 4.63 -11.25 -13.86
N ARG A 38 4.14 -10.03 -14.12
CA ARG A 38 4.50 -9.24 -15.31
C ARG A 38 5.16 -7.91 -14.97
N LEU A 39 4.60 -7.13 -14.03
CA LEU A 39 5.10 -5.79 -13.68
C LEU A 39 5.10 -5.60 -12.15
N PRO A 40 6.11 -4.91 -11.59
CA PRO A 40 6.25 -4.75 -10.14
C PRO A 40 5.14 -3.87 -9.55
N THR A 41 4.71 -4.21 -8.33
CA THR A 41 3.77 -3.42 -7.54
C THR A 41 4.38 -3.16 -6.17
N MET A 42 4.37 -1.92 -5.72
CA MET A 42 4.80 -1.51 -4.39
C MET A 42 3.58 -1.13 -3.56
N ILE A 43 3.51 -1.69 -2.35
CA ILE A 43 2.46 -1.40 -1.37
C ILE A 43 3.12 -0.69 -0.19
N ALA A 44 2.61 0.49 0.15
CA ALA A 44 2.89 1.14 1.43
C ALA A 44 1.64 1.00 2.32
N SER A 45 1.84 0.52 3.54
CA SER A 45 0.75 0.16 4.46
C SER A 45 1.22 0.26 5.89
N GLN A 46 0.33 0.70 6.78
CA GLN A 46 0.52 0.66 8.23
C GLN A 46 0.18 -0.73 8.80
N THR A 47 -0.56 -1.53 8.04
CA THR A 47 -1.08 -2.83 8.45
C THR A 47 -0.51 -3.96 7.61
N GLY A 48 -0.65 -5.20 8.07
CA GLY A 48 -0.15 -6.38 7.38
C GLY A 48 -1.24 -7.21 6.70
N PRO A 49 -0.85 -8.27 5.96
CA PRO A 49 -1.76 -9.14 5.21
C PRO A 49 -2.99 -9.64 5.99
N ALA A 50 -2.83 -9.98 7.28
CA ALA A 50 -3.94 -10.46 8.10
C ALA A 50 -5.05 -9.40 8.28
N HIS A 51 -4.68 -8.12 8.40
CA HIS A 51 -5.63 -7.03 8.49
C HIS A 51 -6.27 -6.75 7.13
N TRP A 52 -5.48 -6.78 6.04
CA TRP A 52 -5.99 -6.57 4.69
C TRP A 52 -7.11 -7.55 4.32
N VAL A 53 -7.00 -8.82 4.73
CA VAL A 53 -8.06 -9.81 4.52
C VAL A 53 -9.36 -9.42 5.24
N ALA A 54 -9.26 -8.81 6.43
CA ALA A 54 -10.42 -8.41 7.22
C ALA A 54 -11.10 -7.13 6.69
N GLU A 55 -10.33 -6.21 6.08
CA GLU A 55 -10.83 -4.94 5.53
C GLU A 55 -11.43 -5.07 4.13
N LEU A 56 -11.20 -6.20 3.45
CA LEU A 56 -11.77 -6.47 2.13
C LEU A 56 -13.16 -7.11 2.27
N PRO A 57 -14.14 -6.67 1.44
CA PRO A 57 -15.54 -7.02 1.65
C PRO A 57 -15.90 -8.46 1.25
N ASP A 58 -15.16 -9.05 0.29
CA ASP A 58 -15.34 -10.44 -0.15
C ASP A 58 -14.11 -11.27 0.20
N ARG A 59 -14.32 -12.36 0.93
CA ARG A 59 -13.24 -13.21 1.44
C ARG A 59 -12.45 -13.91 0.33
N VAL A 60 -13.12 -14.31 -0.75
CA VAL A 60 -12.46 -15.01 -1.86
C VAL A 60 -11.56 -14.04 -2.63
N ALA A 61 -12.07 -12.84 -2.94
CA ALA A 61 -11.30 -11.77 -3.55
C ALA A 61 -10.15 -11.33 -2.64
N ALA A 62 -10.38 -11.24 -1.32
CA ALA A 62 -9.37 -10.90 -0.33
C ALA A 62 -8.20 -11.88 -0.32
N ASP A 63 -8.47 -13.18 -0.20
CA ASP A 63 -7.46 -14.23 -0.26
C ASP A 63 -6.70 -14.18 -1.60
N SER A 64 -7.40 -13.90 -2.70
CA SER A 64 -6.79 -13.77 -4.03
C SER A 64 -5.87 -12.56 -4.16
N ILE A 65 -6.30 -11.38 -3.70
CA ILE A 65 -5.54 -10.12 -3.73
C ILE A 65 -4.30 -10.26 -2.86
N VAL A 66 -4.48 -10.71 -1.61
CA VAL A 66 -3.39 -10.83 -0.64
C VAL A 66 -2.38 -11.87 -1.11
N ASN A 67 -2.81 -13.00 -1.68
CA ASN A 67 -1.87 -13.98 -2.26
C ASN A 67 -0.99 -13.39 -3.35
N ARG A 68 -1.54 -12.57 -4.27
CA ARG A 68 -0.76 -11.93 -5.33
C ARG A 68 0.25 -10.92 -4.80
N LEU A 69 -0.12 -10.19 -3.75
CA LEU A 69 0.76 -9.21 -3.13
C LEU A 69 1.83 -9.88 -2.26
N ALA A 70 1.47 -10.86 -1.43
CA ALA A 70 2.34 -11.38 -0.39
C ALA A 70 3.26 -12.55 -0.85
N ASN A 71 2.80 -13.43 -1.74
CA ASN A 71 3.51 -14.69 -2.03
C ASN A 71 4.86 -14.51 -2.74
N ARG A 72 5.13 -13.33 -3.32
CA ARG A 72 6.42 -12.99 -3.95
C ARG A 72 6.90 -11.57 -3.63
N ALA A 73 6.40 -10.97 -2.55
CA ALA A 73 6.87 -9.67 -2.12
C ALA A 73 8.16 -9.75 -1.32
N ARG A 74 8.97 -8.69 -1.44
CA ARG A 74 9.98 -8.37 -0.44
C ARG A 74 9.36 -7.40 0.56
N THR A 75 9.15 -7.86 1.79
CA THR A 75 8.68 -6.99 2.87
C THR A 75 9.83 -6.17 3.44
N ILE A 76 9.60 -4.87 3.62
CA ILE A 76 10.50 -3.96 4.33
C ILE A 76 9.71 -3.40 5.50
N ASN A 77 10.07 -3.82 6.71
CA ASN A 77 9.47 -3.29 7.92
C ASN A 77 10.15 -1.95 8.24
N LEU A 78 9.39 -0.87 8.19
CA LEU A 78 9.84 0.44 8.64
C LEU A 78 9.73 0.50 10.16
N GLY A 79 10.66 1.21 10.81
CA GLY A 79 10.62 1.41 12.26
C GLY A 79 9.60 2.46 12.68
N ASP A 80 9.56 2.76 13.97
CA ASP A 80 8.55 3.64 14.58
C ASP A 80 8.87 5.14 14.48
N LEU A 81 9.81 5.52 13.60
CA LEU A 81 10.26 6.90 13.48
C LEU A 81 9.24 7.74 12.70
N ASP A 82 8.57 8.65 13.41
CA ASP A 82 7.73 9.67 12.79
C ASP A 82 8.60 10.73 12.12
N MET A 83 8.74 10.62 10.81
CA MET A 83 9.50 11.57 9.99
C MET A 83 8.90 12.99 9.99
N ARG A 84 7.60 13.16 10.26
CA ARG A 84 6.98 14.49 10.35
C ARG A 84 7.43 15.18 11.62
N LYS A 85 7.41 14.48 12.77
CA LYS A 85 7.96 14.99 14.04
C LYS A 85 9.46 15.28 13.93
N LEU A 86 10.23 14.34 13.40
CA LEU A 86 11.68 14.52 13.23
C LEU A 86 12.01 15.77 12.40
N ARG A 87 11.33 15.96 11.26
CA ARG A 87 11.54 17.13 10.40
C ARG A 87 11.09 18.43 11.07
N HIS A 88 9.99 18.40 11.80
CA HIS A 88 9.52 19.54 12.57
C HIS A 88 10.54 19.94 13.64
N ASP A 89 11.05 18.99 14.42
CA ASP A 89 12.06 19.23 15.46
C ASP A 89 13.38 19.74 14.87
N GLN A 90 13.83 19.16 13.75
CA GLN A 90 15.00 19.66 13.01
C GLN A 90 14.82 21.11 12.55
N THR A 91 13.62 21.46 12.10
CA THR A 91 13.31 22.83 11.66
C THR A 91 13.36 23.79 12.84
N ARG A 92 12.83 23.41 14.02
CA ARG A 92 12.91 24.19 15.27
C ARG A 92 14.35 24.42 15.76
N THR A 93 15.24 23.48 15.50
CA THR A 93 16.65 23.57 15.88
C THR A 93 17.52 24.31 14.86
N SER A 94 16.97 24.72 13.72
CA SER A 94 17.73 25.45 12.69
C SER A 94 17.95 26.92 13.10
N GLU A 95 19.14 27.47 12.84
CA GLU A 95 19.51 28.86 13.16
C GLU A 95 18.59 29.91 12.51
N THR A 96 17.82 29.50 11.48
CA THR A 96 16.84 30.31 10.75
C THR A 96 15.40 30.13 11.24
N TYR A 97 15.16 29.38 12.32
CA TYR A 97 13.82 29.19 12.89
C TYR A 97 13.38 30.44 13.64
N TRP A 98 12.41 31.16 13.07
CA TRP A 98 11.85 32.40 13.64
C TRP A 98 10.49 32.14 14.31
N GLU A 99 10.48 31.59 15.52
CA GLU A 99 9.39 31.92 16.45
C GLU A 99 9.44 33.41 16.85
#